data_AF-A0A926VJA3-F1
#
_entry.id   AF-A0A926VJA3-F1
#
_cell.length_a   1.000
_cell.length_b   1.000
_cell.length_c   1.000
_cell.angle_alpha   90.00
_cell.angle_beta   90.00
_cell.angle_gamma   90.00
#
_symmetry.space_group_name_H-M   'P 1'
#
loop_
_entity.id
_entity.type
_entity.pdbx_description
1 polymer ?
#
loop_
_entity_poly.entity_id
_entity_poly.type
_entity_poly.pdbx_seq_one_letter_code
_entity_poly.pdbx_strand_id
1 'polypeptide(L)'
;MRTFTTKGTGTNLERFTTDAGIDYQFNTGHAYREHRTGPDSNPQRAGTIDIVEDSIVDDIQQLLASGVTLPELKSANKPLVQIVTVNSVKIVYRVGTVGGVVRISDYWALP
;
A
#
# COMPACT_ATOMS: atom_id res chain seq x y z
N MET A 1 1.67 6.54 -14.12
CA MET A 1 2.28 6.84 -12.81
C MET A 1 1.60 8.04 -12.21
N ARG A 2 0.86 7.80 -11.13
CA ARG A 2 0.10 8.83 -10.40
C ARG A 2 1.03 9.79 -9.66
N THR A 3 0.53 11.00 -9.42
CA THR A 3 1.23 11.97 -8.56
C THR A 3 0.91 11.67 -7.10
N PHE A 4 1.95 11.57 -6.28
CA PHE A 4 1.81 11.39 -4.84
C PHE A 4 2.24 12.66 -4.11
N THR A 5 1.42 13.07 -3.14
CA THR A 5 1.80 14.08 -2.16
C THR A 5 2.30 13.40 -0.90
N THR A 6 3.14 14.07 -0.13
CA THR A 6 3.82 13.49 1.04
C THR A 6 3.53 14.28 2.30
N LYS A 7 3.43 13.59 3.43
CA LYS A 7 3.42 14.19 4.78
C LYS A 7 4.41 13.44 5.66
N GLY A 8 5.18 14.17 6.48
CA GLY A 8 6.21 13.57 7.31
C GLY A 8 7.42 13.09 6.51
N THR A 9 8.36 12.43 7.21
CA THR A 9 9.62 11.93 6.65
C THR A 9 10.08 10.66 7.37
N GLY A 10 11.05 9.95 6.78
CA GLY A 10 11.65 8.76 7.38
C GLY A 10 10.60 7.69 7.71
N THR A 11 10.63 7.16 8.93
CA THR A 11 9.69 6.13 9.40
C THR A 11 8.24 6.59 9.50
N ASN A 12 8.00 7.90 9.52
CA ASN A 12 6.68 8.53 9.60
C ASN A 12 6.22 9.09 8.25
N LEU A 13 6.91 8.77 7.15
CA LEU A 13 6.50 9.20 5.82
C LEU A 13 5.13 8.60 5.47
N GLU A 14 4.17 9.46 5.19
CA GLU A 14 2.87 9.10 4.62
C GLU A 14 2.80 9.65 3.19
N ARG A 15 2.22 8.87 2.28
CA ARG A 15 2.01 9.28 0.88
C ARG A 15 0.54 9.18 0.50
N PHE A 16 0.09 10.12 -0.31
CA PHE A 16 -1.32 10.28 -0.66
C PHE A 16 -1.48 10.46 -2.15
N THR A 17 -2.49 9.83 -2.72
CA THR A 17 -2.92 10.08 -4.10
C THR A 17 -4.43 9.92 -4.20
N THR A 18 -5.01 10.45 -5.26
CA THR A 18 -6.43 10.31 -5.57
C THR A 18 -6.53 9.71 -6.96
N ASP A 19 -7.34 8.67 -7.12
CA ASP A 19 -7.62 8.11 -8.42
C ASP A 19 -9.04 7.58 -8.53
N ALA A 20 -9.67 7.80 -9.68
CA ALA A 20 -11.10 7.53 -9.91
C ALA A 20 -12.04 8.05 -8.79
N GLY A 21 -11.69 9.17 -8.15
CA GLY A 21 -12.45 9.75 -7.04
C GLY A 21 -12.27 9.05 -5.69
N ILE A 22 -11.31 8.14 -5.57
CA ILE A 22 -10.95 7.44 -4.34
C ILE A 22 -9.65 8.02 -3.81
N ASP A 23 -9.65 8.39 -2.53
CA ASP A 23 -8.44 8.85 -1.85
C ASP A 23 -7.68 7.67 -1.24
N TYR A 24 -6.38 7.63 -1.49
CA TYR A 24 -5.47 6.61 -1.00
C TYR A 24 -4.45 7.21 -0.05
N GLN A 25 -4.17 6.51 1.04
CA GLN A 25 -3.13 6.83 2.01
C GLN A 25 -2.21 5.63 2.24
N PHE A 26 -0.92 5.83 2.06
CA PHE A 26 0.14 4.86 2.30
C PHE A 26 0.94 5.24 3.54
N ASN A 27 1.18 4.27 4.42
CA ASN A 27 2.17 4.38 5.49
C ASN A 27 3.58 4.03 4.95
N THR A 28 4.06 4.77 3.96
CA THR A 28 5.31 4.47 3.22
C THR A 28 6.53 4.32 4.12
N GLY A 29 6.71 5.23 5.08
CA GLY A 29 7.82 5.19 6.02
C GLY A 29 7.86 3.91 6.84
N HIS A 30 6.69 3.34 7.13
CA HIS A 30 6.60 2.05 7.82
C HIS A 30 7.01 0.88 6.93
N ALA A 31 6.64 0.90 5.66
CA ALA A 31 6.97 -0.15 4.70
C ALA A 31 8.47 -0.18 4.33
N TYR A 32 9.11 1.00 4.30
CA TYR A 32 10.51 1.16 3.90
C TYR A 32 11.49 1.36 5.08
N ARG A 33 11.04 1.25 6.34
CA ARG A 33 11.96 1.23 7.50
C ARG A 33 12.64 -0.13 7.66
N GLU A 34 13.63 -0.18 8.56
CA GLU A 34 14.38 -1.39 8.93
C GLU A 34 13.50 -2.65 8.98
N HIS A 35 13.93 -3.64 8.21
CA HIS A 35 13.09 -4.71 7.71
C HIS A 35 12.77 -5.76 8.78
N ARG A 36 11.48 -5.89 9.10
CA ARG A 36 10.93 -6.80 10.12
C ARG A 36 11.44 -8.25 10.03
N THR A 37 11.80 -8.71 8.83
CA THR A 37 12.26 -10.08 8.54
C THR A 37 13.57 -10.13 7.75
N GLY A 38 14.29 -9.02 7.60
CA GLY A 38 15.54 -8.94 6.82
C GLY A 38 15.43 -8.24 5.47
N PRO A 39 16.56 -7.96 4.78
CA PRO A 39 16.62 -7.11 3.58
C PRO A 39 15.72 -7.58 2.44
N ASP A 40 15.43 -8.87 2.36
CA ASP A 40 14.58 -9.44 1.32
C ASP A 40 13.10 -9.01 1.43
N SER A 41 12.66 -8.49 2.58
CA SER A 41 11.30 -7.95 2.69
C SER A 41 11.17 -6.50 2.23
N ASN A 42 12.25 -5.87 1.75
CA ASN A 42 12.23 -4.49 1.31
C ASN A 42 11.49 -4.35 -0.04
N PRO A 43 10.42 -3.54 -0.13
CA PRO A 43 9.74 -3.29 -1.40
C PRO A 43 10.62 -2.67 -2.49
N GLN A 44 11.77 -2.07 -2.14
CA GLN A 44 12.74 -1.54 -3.12
C GLN A 44 13.25 -2.60 -4.10
N ARG A 45 13.18 -3.89 -3.74
CA ARG A 45 13.49 -5.00 -4.66
C ARG A 45 12.59 -4.98 -5.91
N ALA A 46 11.38 -4.47 -5.79
CA ALA A 46 10.41 -4.37 -6.87
C ALA A 46 10.54 -3.08 -7.70
N GLY A 47 11.31 -2.09 -7.25
CA GLY A 47 11.50 -0.81 -7.94
C GLY A 47 11.40 0.40 -7.04
N THR A 48 11.14 1.57 -7.64
CA THR A 48 10.96 2.82 -6.90
C THR A 48 9.67 2.79 -6.06
N ILE A 49 9.59 3.65 -5.04
CA ILE A 49 8.39 3.82 -4.22
C ILE A 49 7.16 4.09 -5.12
N ASP A 50 7.32 4.98 -6.10
CA ASP A 50 6.24 5.33 -7.03
C ASP A 50 5.74 4.11 -7.82
N ILE A 51 6.65 3.27 -8.35
CA ILE A 51 6.26 2.07 -9.10
C ILE A 51 5.47 1.09 -8.23
N VAL A 52 5.94 0.86 -7.00
CA VAL A 52 5.28 -0.07 -6.06
C VAL A 52 3.91 0.44 -5.66
N GLU A 53 3.80 1.71 -5.26
CA GLU A 53 2.53 2.28 -4.80
C GLU A 53 1.52 2.44 -5.95
N ASP A 54 1.96 2.81 -7.16
CA ASP A 54 1.11 2.88 -8.36
C ASP A 54 0.51 1.49 -8.70
N SER A 55 1.34 0.44 -8.61
CA SER A 55 0.87 -0.94 -8.84
C SER A 55 -0.11 -1.42 -7.77
N ILE A 56 0.07 -1.01 -6.51
CA ILE A 56 -0.89 -1.32 -5.44
C ILE A 56 -2.22 -0.60 -5.68
N VAL A 57 -2.20 0.67 -6.14
CA VAL A 57 -3.43 1.38 -6.50
C VAL A 57 -4.18 0.65 -7.63
N ASP A 58 -3.47 0.25 -8.68
CA ASP A 58 -4.07 -0.51 -9.80
C ASP A 58 -4.71 -1.81 -9.33
N ASP A 59 -4.02 -2.58 -8.48
CA ASP A 59 -4.53 -3.85 -7.93
C ASP A 59 -5.79 -3.61 -7.07
N ILE A 60 -5.79 -2.59 -6.20
CA ILE A 60 -6.96 -2.23 -5.40
C ILE A 60 -8.14 -1.84 -6.29
N GLN A 61 -7.91 -1.07 -7.35
CA GLN A 61 -8.98 -0.70 -8.28
C GLN A 61 -9.59 -1.92 -8.96
N GLN A 62 -8.77 -2.89 -9.37
CA GLN A 62 -9.27 -4.14 -9.94
C GLN A 62 -10.10 -4.94 -8.93
N LEU A 63 -9.65 -5.02 -7.68
CA LEU A 63 -10.41 -5.68 -6.61
C LEU A 63 -11.78 -5.01 -6.41
N LEU A 64 -11.81 -3.68 -6.31
CA LEU A 64 -13.06 -2.92 -6.17
C LEU A 64 -13.98 -3.12 -7.38
N ALA A 65 -13.43 -3.07 -8.59
CA ALA A 65 -14.18 -3.31 -9.82
C ALA A 65 -14.76 -4.73 -9.91
N SER A 66 -14.10 -5.73 -9.31
CA SER A 66 -14.61 -7.10 -9.18
C SER A 66 -15.67 -7.28 -8.09
N GLY A 67 -16.02 -6.22 -7.36
CA GLY A 67 -17.02 -6.23 -6.31
C GLY A 67 -16.49 -6.53 -4.90
N VAL A 68 -15.16 -6.56 -4.71
CA VAL A 68 -14.60 -6.70 -3.36
C VAL A 68 -14.90 -5.44 -2.56
N THR A 69 -15.43 -5.61 -1.36
CA THR A 69 -15.61 -4.52 -0.40
C THR A 69 -14.44 -4.50 0.58
N LEU A 70 -13.78 -3.36 0.70
CA LEU A 70 -12.69 -3.18 1.66
C LEU A 70 -13.24 -3.07 3.09
N PRO A 71 -12.58 -3.68 4.09
CA PRO A 71 -13.02 -3.59 5.47
C PRO A 71 -12.75 -2.18 6.04
N GLU A 72 -13.73 -1.61 6.73
CA GLU A 72 -13.52 -0.42 7.55
C GLU A 72 -12.64 -0.77 8.76
N LEU A 73 -11.47 -0.12 8.86
CA LEU A 73 -10.46 -0.38 9.88
C LEU A 73 -10.87 0.26 11.21
N LYS A 74 -11.54 -0.54 12.03
CA LYS A 74 -11.87 -0.27 13.44
C LYS A 74 -11.12 -1.26 14.33
N SER A 75 -11.09 -1.05 15.65
CA SER A 75 -10.36 -1.92 16.59
C SER A 75 -10.69 -3.41 16.49
N ALA A 76 -11.91 -3.78 16.03
CA ALA A 76 -12.34 -5.16 15.87
C ALA A 76 -12.06 -5.76 14.47
N ASN A 77 -11.77 -4.94 13.46
CA ASN A 77 -11.66 -5.37 12.08
C ASN A 77 -10.19 -5.48 11.67
N LYS A 78 -9.86 -6.56 10.96
CA LYS A 78 -8.52 -6.74 10.39
C LYS A 78 -8.48 -6.16 8.97
N PRO A 79 -7.35 -5.59 8.54
CA PRO A 79 -7.18 -5.20 7.14
C PRO A 79 -7.25 -6.43 6.24
N LEU A 80 -7.73 -6.22 5.02
CA LEU A 80 -7.61 -7.19 3.94
C LEU A 80 -6.11 -7.28 3.57
N VAL A 81 -5.62 -8.51 3.44
CA VAL A 81 -4.25 -8.79 2.99
C VAL A 81 -4.32 -9.21 1.54
N GLN A 82 -3.49 -8.60 0.69
CA GLN A 82 -3.43 -8.86 -0.75
C GLN A 82 -1.99 -8.95 -1.22
N ILE A 83 -1.79 -9.46 -2.42
CA ILE A 83 -0.48 -9.64 -3.04
C ILE A 83 -0.56 -9.14 -4.48
N VAL A 84 0.29 -8.17 -4.82
CA VAL A 84 0.49 -7.70 -6.19
C VAL A 84 1.89 -8.08 -6.65
N THR A 85 2.07 -8.37 -7.95
CA THR A 85 3.40 -8.62 -8.52
C THR A 85 3.90 -7.35 -9.22
N VAL A 86 5.06 -6.86 -8.80
CA VAL A 86 5.70 -5.64 -9.30
C VAL A 86 7.12 -5.99 -9.73
N ASN A 87 7.44 -5.83 -11.02
CA ASN A 87 8.75 -6.20 -11.60
C ASN A 87 9.25 -7.58 -11.12
N SER A 88 8.39 -8.61 -11.23
CA SER A 88 8.67 -9.99 -10.81
C SER A 88 8.83 -10.23 -9.30
N VAL A 89 8.67 -9.20 -8.46
CA VAL A 89 8.68 -9.31 -7.00
C VAL A 89 7.24 -9.26 -6.49
N LYS A 90 6.89 -10.18 -5.59
CA LYS A 90 5.57 -10.18 -4.94
C LYS A 90 5.60 -9.21 -3.76
N ILE A 91 4.72 -8.22 -3.80
CA ILE A 91 4.49 -7.27 -2.72
C ILE A 91 3.20 -7.64 -2.01
N VAL A 92 3.30 -7.98 -0.73
CA VAL A 92 2.15 -8.13 0.15
C VAL A 92 1.78 -6.76 0.68
N TYR A 93 0.49 -6.44 0.72
CA TYR A 93 0.01 -5.19 1.30
C TYR A 93 -1.25 -5.40 2.15
N ARG A 94 -1.45 -4.51 3.11
CA ARG A 94 -2.60 -4.51 4.04
C ARG A 94 -3.47 -3.29 3.80
N VAL A 95 -4.69 -3.52 3.34
CA VAL A 95 -5.62 -2.47 2.92
C VAL A 95 -6.94 -2.53 3.69
N GLY A 96 -7.54 -1.36 3.92
CA GLY A 96 -8.92 -1.20 4.36
C GLY A 96 -9.34 0.26 4.19
N THR A 97 -10.45 0.66 4.78
CA THR A 97 -10.91 2.05 4.75
C THR A 97 -10.91 2.69 6.13
N VAL A 98 -10.66 4.00 6.20
CA VAL A 98 -10.83 4.81 7.42
C VAL A 98 -11.54 6.09 7.01
N GLY A 99 -12.80 6.26 7.42
CA GLY A 99 -13.55 7.48 7.12
C GLY A 99 -13.69 7.75 5.61
N GLY A 100 -13.81 6.70 4.81
CA GLY A 100 -13.93 6.78 3.34
C GLY A 100 -12.60 6.81 2.57
N VAL A 101 -11.45 6.97 3.26
CA VAL A 101 -10.13 6.93 2.64
C VAL A 101 -9.62 5.49 2.61
N VAL A 102 -9.11 5.03 1.47
CA VAL A 102 -8.44 3.73 1.34
C VAL A 102 -7.06 3.82 1.99
N ARG A 103 -6.85 3.04 3.04
CA ARG A 103 -5.62 3.06 3.83
C ARG A 103 -4.80 1.78 3.62
N ILE A 104 -3.58 1.96 3.12
CA ILE A 104 -2.56 0.93 3.00
C ILE A 104 -1.64 1.05 4.22
N SER A 105 -1.96 0.24 5.23
CA SER A 105 -1.35 0.35 6.57
C SER A 105 0.09 -0.15 6.65
N ASP A 106 0.46 -1.08 5.78
CA ASP A 106 1.76 -1.75 5.71
C ASP A 106 1.88 -2.49 4.37
N TYR A 107 3.11 -2.65 3.87
CA TYR A 107 3.42 -3.48 2.69
C TYR A 107 4.90 -3.88 2.66
N TRP A 108 5.19 -5.06 2.12
CA TRP A 108 6.53 -5.65 2.12
C TRP A 108 6.72 -6.63 0.94
N ALA A 109 7.96 -6.84 0.51
CA ALA A 109 8.28 -7.87 -0.46
C ALA A 109 8.28 -9.27 0.18
N LEU A 110 7.84 -10.28 -0.57
CA LEU A 110 8.13 -11.68 -0.22
C LEU A 110 9.57 -12.03 -0.59
N PRO A 111 10.28 -12.82 0.23
CA PRO A 111 11.62 -13.31 -0.07
C PRO A 111 11.72 -13.95 -1.45
#